data_AF-A0A353NFU6-F1
#
_entry.id   AF-A0A353NFU6-F1
#
_cell.length_a   1.000
_cell.length_b   1.000
_cell.length_c   1.000
_cell.angle_alpha   90.00
_cell.angle_beta   90.00
_cell.angle_gamma   90.00
#
_symmetry.space_group_name_H-M   'P 1'
#
loop_
_entity.id
_entity.type
_entity.pdbx_description
1 polymer ?
#
loop_
_entity_poly.entity_id
_entity_poly.type
_entity_poly.pdbx_seq_one_letter_code
_entity_poly.pdbx_strand_id
1 'polypeptide(L)'
;MTDQSLTELLQAAGQLKLRPDGSSYTSLFFFDERAIAAQVGKPLREVECAALDLEIVPERYSRNRKYFSCEDQLRLLNSHVAVIGLGGLGGTVTEILARLGVGTLTLVDGDSFDESNLNRQILSSPAKLGQEKAVAAGERVAEINPAVTVRQVAEFFTAGNGPAILTGVHLAADCLDTIGDRFLLEDICG
;
A
#
# COMPACT_ATOMS: atom_id res chain seq x y z
N MET A 1 -8.85 31.25 14.70
CA MET A 1 -7.73 30.72 13.88
C MET A 1 -8.29 30.57 12.48
N THR A 2 -7.69 31.19 11.48
CA THR A 2 -8.14 31.04 10.10
C THR A 2 -7.93 29.59 9.68
N ASP A 3 -9.01 28.93 9.27
CA ASP A 3 -8.99 27.60 8.67
C ASP A 3 -8.27 27.73 7.32
N GLN A 4 -6.95 27.52 7.31
CA GLN A 4 -6.17 27.53 6.07
C GLN A 4 -6.60 26.32 5.25
N SER A 5 -6.83 26.54 3.96
CA SER A 5 -7.20 25.46 3.06
C SER A 5 -6.05 24.45 2.93
N LEU A 6 -6.37 23.18 2.70
CA LEU A 6 -5.38 22.13 2.46
C LEU A 6 -4.38 22.53 1.35
N THR A 7 -4.87 23.18 0.29
CA THR A 7 -4.04 23.68 -0.82
C THR A 7 -2.99 24.68 -0.36
N GLU A 8 -3.35 25.66 0.48
CA GLU A 8 -2.42 26.67 1.01
C GLU A 8 -1.35 26.02 1.89
N LEU A 9 -1.75 25.07 2.74
CA LEU A 9 -0.82 24.32 3.61
C LEU A 9 0.20 23.53 2.78
N LEU A 10 -0.26 22.83 1.74
CA LEU A 10 0.60 22.06 0.84
C LEU A 10 1.57 22.94 0.07
N GLN A 11 1.10 24.05 -0.49
CA GLN A 11 1.96 25.00 -1.22
C GLN A 11 3.02 25.64 -0.30
N ALA A 12 2.66 25.94 0.95
CA ALA A 12 3.60 26.49 1.92
C ALA A 12 4.65 25.46 2.39
N ALA A 13 4.28 24.19 2.47
CA ALA A 13 5.17 23.11 2.91
C ALA A 13 6.04 22.54 1.78
N GLY A 14 5.65 22.73 0.52
CA GLY A 14 6.39 22.25 -0.65
C GLY A 14 7.80 22.85 -0.75
N GLN A 15 8.81 22.00 -0.86
CA GLN A 15 10.22 22.40 -0.96
C GLN A 15 10.80 22.02 -2.33
N LEU A 16 11.42 22.98 -3.01
CA LEU A 16 12.10 22.72 -4.27
C LEU A 16 13.34 21.83 -4.04
N LYS A 17 13.43 20.72 -4.77
CA LYS A 17 14.59 19.82 -4.78
C LYS A 17 15.13 19.63 -6.18
N LEU A 18 16.42 19.34 -6.25
CA LEU A 18 17.11 18.99 -7.49
C LEU A 18 17.32 17.48 -7.56
N ARG A 19 17.09 16.92 -8.74
CA ARG A 19 17.48 15.56 -9.10
C ARG A 19 18.97 15.53 -9.47
N PRO A 20 19.61 14.35 -9.45
CA PRO A 20 21.00 14.21 -9.89
C PRO A 20 21.25 14.64 -11.35
N ASP A 21 20.22 14.62 -12.20
CA ASP A 21 20.27 15.09 -13.59
C ASP A 21 20.08 16.61 -13.75
N GLY A 22 19.94 17.34 -12.64
CA GLY A 22 19.76 18.80 -12.61
C GLY A 22 18.32 19.28 -12.77
N SER A 23 17.37 18.40 -13.11
CA SER A 23 15.94 18.77 -13.13
C SER A 23 15.41 19.01 -11.70
N SER A 24 14.39 19.86 -11.57
CA SER A 24 13.79 20.18 -10.27
C SER A 24 12.40 19.58 -10.09
N TYR A 25 11.98 19.42 -8.83
CA TYR A 25 10.62 19.04 -8.45
C TYR A 25 10.29 19.63 -7.08
N THR A 26 9.00 19.86 -6.83
CA THR A 26 8.53 20.26 -5.50
C THR A 26 8.26 19.00 -4.67
N SER A 27 8.85 18.95 -3.48
CA SER A 27 8.79 17.81 -2.57
C SER A 27 7.97 18.17 -1.34
N LEU A 28 7.15 17.23 -0.86
CA LEU A 28 6.55 17.28 0.47
C LEU A 28 7.22 16.23 1.34
N PHE A 29 7.68 16.61 2.53
CA PHE A 29 8.34 15.66 3.43
C PHE A 29 7.34 15.01 4.38
N PHE A 30 7.67 13.78 4.80
CA PHE A 30 6.80 12.95 5.63
C PHE A 30 6.29 13.62 6.91
N PHE A 31 7.13 14.40 7.60
CA PHE A 31 6.69 15.09 8.82
C PHE A 31 5.71 16.23 8.52
N ASP A 32 5.85 16.89 7.37
CA ASP A 32 4.92 17.92 6.91
C ASP A 32 3.59 17.28 6.49
N GLU A 33 3.63 16.16 5.75
CA GLU A 33 2.44 15.37 5.39
C GLU A 33 1.61 15.05 6.64
N ARG A 34 2.27 14.54 7.69
CA ARG A 34 1.61 14.17 8.96
C ARG A 34 1.09 15.37 9.73
N ALA A 35 1.85 16.46 9.78
CA ALA A 35 1.42 17.68 10.46
C ALA A 35 0.19 18.27 9.79
N ILE A 36 0.19 18.34 8.45
CA ILE A 36 -0.95 18.81 7.66
C ILE A 36 -2.14 17.89 7.87
N ALA A 37 -1.98 16.57 7.73
CA ALA A 37 -3.06 15.59 7.94
C ALA A 37 -3.72 15.74 9.32
N ALA A 38 -2.93 15.90 10.37
CA ALA A 38 -3.43 16.14 11.73
C ALA A 38 -4.15 17.49 11.85
N GLN A 39 -3.63 18.54 11.23
CA GLN A 39 -4.21 19.88 11.27
C GLN A 39 -5.58 19.94 10.57
N VAL A 40 -5.73 19.29 9.42
CA VAL A 40 -6.99 19.29 8.65
C VAL A 40 -7.93 18.13 9.01
N GLY A 41 -7.51 17.22 9.89
CA GLY A 41 -8.31 16.07 10.30
C GLY A 41 -8.58 15.05 9.18
N LYS A 42 -7.66 14.90 8.23
CA LYS A 42 -7.79 13.99 7.07
C LYS A 42 -6.82 12.82 7.14
N PRO A 43 -7.14 11.66 6.55
CA PRO A 43 -6.19 10.57 6.35
C PRO A 43 -4.94 11.05 5.58
N LEU A 44 -3.78 10.47 5.90
CA LEU A 44 -2.51 10.82 5.24
C LEU A 44 -2.60 10.68 3.71
N ARG A 45 -3.29 9.63 3.23
CA ARG A 45 -3.52 9.41 1.80
C ARG A 45 -4.22 10.56 1.11
N GLU A 46 -5.20 11.20 1.75
CA GLU A 46 -5.89 12.35 1.15
C GLU A 46 -4.95 13.56 1.01
N VAL A 47 -4.03 13.75 1.95
CA VAL A 47 -3.00 14.78 1.86
C VAL A 47 -2.01 14.47 0.74
N GLU A 48 -1.55 13.21 0.64
CA GLU A 48 -0.66 12.77 -0.45
C GLU A 48 -1.32 12.92 -1.83
N CYS A 49 -2.59 12.55 -1.98
CA CYS A 49 -3.34 12.74 -3.23
C CYS A 49 -3.46 14.22 -3.60
N ALA A 50 -3.86 15.08 -2.65
CA ALA A 50 -3.99 16.51 -2.89
C ALA A 50 -2.65 17.18 -3.19
N ALA A 51 -1.54 16.69 -2.62
CA ALA A 51 -0.20 17.15 -2.96
C ALA A 51 0.14 16.84 -4.43
N LEU A 52 -0.13 15.61 -4.87
CA LEU A 52 0.15 15.17 -6.24
C LEU A 52 -0.67 15.95 -7.28
N ASP A 53 -1.93 16.29 -6.98
CA ASP A 53 -2.77 17.16 -7.83
C ASP A 53 -2.16 18.56 -8.02
N LEU A 54 -1.31 19.00 -7.10
CA LEU A 54 -0.58 20.28 -7.14
C LEU A 54 0.84 20.15 -7.71
N GLU A 55 1.20 18.99 -8.28
CA GLU A 55 2.57 18.64 -8.70
C GLU A 55 3.60 18.71 -7.55
N ILE A 56 3.13 18.51 -6.31
CA ILE A 56 3.96 18.37 -5.12
C ILE A 56 4.10 16.89 -4.81
N VAL A 57 5.33 16.38 -4.88
CA VAL A 57 5.61 14.95 -4.76
C VAL A 57 5.89 14.60 -3.29
N PRO A 58 5.11 13.72 -2.65
CA PRO A 58 5.52 13.12 -1.38
C PRO A 58 6.89 12.46 -1.54
N GLU A 59 7.86 12.84 -0.71
CA GLU A 59 9.28 12.53 -0.94
C GLU A 59 9.55 11.03 -1.04
N ARG A 60 8.73 10.21 -0.36
CA ARG A 60 8.74 8.75 -0.45
C ARG A 60 8.67 8.24 -1.89
N TYR A 61 7.88 8.89 -2.74
CA TYR A 61 7.67 8.51 -4.14
C TYR A 61 8.59 9.28 -5.11
N SER A 62 9.51 10.10 -4.62
CA SER A 62 10.43 10.88 -5.48
C SER A 62 11.23 9.99 -6.44
N ARG A 63 11.58 8.76 -6.04
CA ARG A 63 12.28 7.78 -6.88
C ARG A 63 11.38 7.08 -7.89
N ASN A 64 10.06 7.05 -7.66
CA ASN A 64 9.07 6.55 -8.61
C ASN A 64 8.94 7.50 -9.82
N ARG A 65 9.23 8.80 -9.64
CA ARG A 65 9.09 9.86 -10.67
C ARG A 65 9.93 9.68 -11.94
N LYS A 66 10.84 8.69 -11.97
CA LYS A 66 11.52 8.30 -13.21
C LYS A 66 10.60 7.55 -14.17
N TYR A 67 9.62 6.82 -13.63
CA TYR A 67 8.74 5.93 -14.39
C TYR A 67 7.25 6.30 -14.25
N PHE A 68 6.88 7.00 -13.18
CA PHE A 68 5.49 7.39 -12.90
C PHE A 68 5.36 8.91 -12.81
N SER A 69 4.42 9.49 -13.56
CA SER A 69 4.01 10.89 -13.40
C SER A 69 3.29 11.12 -12.05
N CYS A 70 2.90 12.37 -11.74
CA CYS A 70 2.15 12.65 -10.51
C CYS A 70 0.75 12.06 -10.64
N GLU A 71 0.17 12.18 -11.83
CA GLU A 71 -1.06 11.51 -12.22
C GLU A 71 -0.94 9.97 -12.09
N ASP A 72 0.15 9.35 -12.56
CA ASP A 72 0.32 7.90 -12.40
C ASP A 72 0.46 7.49 -10.92
N GLN A 73 1.19 8.26 -10.11
CA GLN A 73 1.32 8.00 -8.68
C GLN A 73 -0.03 8.21 -7.97
N LEU A 74 -0.83 9.18 -8.38
CA LEU A 74 -2.18 9.40 -7.89
C LEU A 74 -3.10 8.22 -8.25
N ARG A 75 -2.96 7.66 -9.46
CA ARG A 75 -3.68 6.43 -9.85
C ARG A 75 -3.29 5.24 -8.98
N LEU A 76 -2.00 5.10 -8.61
CA LEU A 76 -1.57 4.09 -7.64
C LEU A 76 -2.19 4.33 -6.27
N LEU A 77 -2.17 5.55 -5.74
CA LEU A 77 -2.78 5.90 -4.44
C LEU A 77 -4.30 5.71 -4.41
N ASN A 78 -4.97 5.73 -5.56
CA ASN A 78 -6.40 5.44 -5.67
C ASN A 78 -6.69 3.98 -6.05
N SER A 79 -5.65 3.16 -6.26
CA SER A 79 -5.82 1.75 -6.62
C SER A 79 -6.08 0.86 -5.41
N HIS A 80 -6.78 -0.25 -5.64
CA HIS A 80 -7.07 -1.27 -4.65
C HIS A 80 -6.64 -2.62 -5.20
N VAL A 81 -5.66 -3.24 -4.55
CA VAL A 81 -5.13 -4.55 -4.93
C VAL A 81 -5.44 -5.56 -3.84
N ALA A 82 -5.94 -6.74 -4.22
CA ALA A 82 -5.99 -7.90 -3.34
C ALA A 82 -4.76 -8.79 -3.58
N VAL A 83 -4.11 -9.23 -2.52
CA VAL A 83 -3.03 -10.24 -2.57
C VAL A 83 -3.59 -11.51 -1.92
N ILE A 84 -3.73 -12.56 -2.73
CA ILE A 84 -4.34 -13.83 -2.30
C ILE A 84 -3.22 -14.84 -2.05
N GLY A 85 -3.02 -15.18 -0.78
CA GLY A 85 -1.86 -15.92 -0.29
C GLY A 85 -0.72 -14.98 0.12
N LEU A 86 -0.19 -15.15 1.33
CA LEU A 86 0.86 -14.33 1.95
C LEU A 86 2.08 -15.17 2.33
N GLY A 87 2.35 -16.22 1.55
CA GLY A 87 3.58 -17.00 1.59
C GLY A 87 4.80 -16.22 1.05
N GLY A 88 5.81 -16.94 0.55
CA GLY A 88 7.07 -16.32 0.12
C GLY A 88 6.90 -15.24 -0.97
N LEU A 89 6.04 -15.53 -1.97
CA LEU A 89 5.71 -14.58 -3.03
C LEU A 89 4.81 -13.45 -2.52
N GLY A 90 3.68 -13.80 -1.88
CA GLY A 90 2.68 -12.85 -1.44
C GLY A 90 3.19 -11.80 -0.45
N GLY A 91 4.04 -12.20 0.49
CA GLY A 91 4.71 -11.26 1.39
C GLY A 91 5.60 -10.26 0.66
N THR A 92 6.35 -10.73 -0.36
CA THR A 92 7.22 -9.87 -1.19
C THR A 92 6.41 -8.92 -2.07
N VAL A 93 5.35 -9.42 -2.69
CA VAL A 93 4.42 -8.60 -3.50
C VAL A 93 3.78 -7.51 -2.63
N THR A 94 3.31 -7.87 -1.44
CA THR A 94 2.73 -6.92 -0.46
C THR A 94 3.72 -5.79 -0.11
N GLU A 95 4.96 -6.14 0.22
CA GLU A 95 6.03 -5.17 0.54
C GLU A 95 6.25 -4.20 -0.63
N ILE A 96 6.32 -4.70 -1.87
CA ILE A 96 6.53 -3.89 -3.07
C ILE A 96 5.34 -2.96 -3.31
N LEU A 97 4.10 -3.46 -3.27
CA LEU A 97 2.89 -2.67 -3.51
C LEU A 97 2.74 -1.55 -2.47
N ALA A 98 3.03 -1.82 -1.20
CA ALA A 98 3.01 -0.81 -0.14
C ALA A 98 4.04 0.31 -0.37
N ARG A 99 5.26 -0.07 -0.80
CA ARG A 99 6.33 0.89 -1.13
C ARG A 99 6.04 1.70 -2.39
N LEU A 100 5.35 1.11 -3.37
CA LEU A 100 4.91 1.81 -4.58
C LEU A 100 3.77 2.80 -4.32
N GLY A 101 3.08 2.70 -3.18
CA GLY A 101 1.95 3.58 -2.86
C GLY A 101 0.64 3.09 -3.48
N VAL A 102 0.39 1.78 -3.52
CA VAL A 102 -0.96 1.27 -3.78
C VAL A 102 -1.87 1.69 -2.63
N GLY A 103 -2.95 2.39 -2.94
CA GLY A 103 -3.83 3.03 -1.98
C GLY A 103 -4.46 2.10 -0.95
N THR A 104 -4.98 0.97 -1.43
CA THR A 104 -5.66 -0.02 -0.60
C THR A 104 -5.15 -1.42 -0.91
N LEU A 105 -4.78 -2.16 0.14
CA LEU A 105 -4.39 -3.56 0.05
C LEU A 105 -5.39 -4.44 0.81
N THR A 106 -5.93 -5.45 0.15
CA THR A 106 -6.64 -6.56 0.81
C THR A 106 -5.72 -7.76 0.86
N LEU A 107 -5.31 -8.16 2.06
CA LEU A 107 -4.29 -9.17 2.31
C LEU A 107 -4.98 -10.41 2.86
N VAL A 108 -4.99 -11.50 2.09
CA VAL A 108 -5.80 -12.68 2.36
C VAL A 108 -4.91 -13.89 2.56
N ASP A 109 -4.92 -14.47 3.76
CA ASP A 109 -4.26 -15.74 4.06
C ASP A 109 -4.86 -16.32 5.35
N GLY A 110 -5.24 -17.60 5.33
CA GLY A 110 -5.83 -18.29 6.48
C GLY A 110 -4.81 -18.92 7.44
N ASP A 111 -3.52 -18.89 7.11
CA ASP A 111 -2.46 -19.48 7.93
C ASP A 111 -1.87 -18.52 8.96
N SER A 112 -1.19 -19.12 9.93
CA SER A 112 -0.19 -18.46 10.78
C SER A 112 1.24 -18.83 10.39
N PHE A 113 2.23 -18.05 10.85
CA PHE A 113 3.63 -18.41 10.63
C PHE A 113 4.06 -19.61 11.45
N ASP A 114 4.77 -20.52 10.79
CA ASP A 114 5.44 -21.68 11.38
C ASP A 114 6.97 -21.56 11.23
N GLU A 115 7.75 -22.31 12.02
CA GLU A 115 9.23 -22.29 11.97
C GLU A 115 9.77 -22.55 10.56
N SER A 116 9.11 -23.43 9.81
CA SER A 116 9.47 -23.73 8.43
C SER A 116 9.43 -22.50 7.52
N ASN A 117 8.70 -21.44 7.88
CA ASN A 117 8.52 -20.24 7.06
C ASN A 117 9.73 -19.29 7.15
N LEU A 118 10.50 -19.36 8.24
CA LEU A 118 11.62 -18.46 8.55
C LEU A 118 12.70 -18.40 7.45
N ASN A 119 12.81 -19.44 6.63
CA ASN A 119 13.82 -19.51 5.58
C ASN A 119 13.45 -18.75 4.29
N ARG A 120 12.16 -18.44 4.06
CA ARG A 120 11.67 -18.02 2.73
C ARG A 120 10.56 -16.99 2.72
N GLN A 121 9.92 -16.70 3.86
CA GLN A 121 8.82 -15.74 3.93
C GLN A 121 9.30 -14.46 4.59
N ILE A 122 9.36 -13.37 3.81
CA ILE A 122 9.92 -12.07 4.24
C ILE A 122 9.23 -11.48 5.47
N LEU A 123 7.96 -11.83 5.69
CA LEU A 123 7.15 -11.34 6.80
C LEU A 123 7.27 -12.17 8.07
N SER A 124 7.93 -13.33 8.00
CA SER A 124 8.13 -14.22 9.14
C SER A 124 9.36 -13.80 9.97
N SER A 125 9.29 -14.02 11.28
CA SER A 125 10.42 -13.90 12.20
C SER A 125 10.16 -14.75 13.44
N PRO A 126 11.17 -15.07 14.27
CA PRO A 126 10.95 -15.81 15.51
C PRO A 126 9.91 -15.15 16.44
N ALA A 127 9.80 -13.82 16.43
CA ALA A 127 8.82 -13.08 17.23
C ALA A 127 7.38 -13.16 16.67
N LYS A 128 7.21 -13.61 15.43
CA LYS A 128 5.91 -13.70 14.73
C LYS A 128 5.41 -15.15 14.58
N LEU A 129 6.10 -16.14 15.14
CA LEU A 129 5.63 -17.52 15.10
C LEU A 129 4.27 -17.64 15.79
N GLY A 130 3.34 -18.33 15.13
CA GLY A 130 1.94 -18.45 15.55
C GLY A 130 1.05 -17.25 15.21
N GLN A 131 1.61 -16.12 14.77
CA GLN A 131 0.83 -14.97 14.33
C GLN A 131 0.22 -15.24 12.96
N GLU A 132 -1.05 -14.85 12.78
CA GLU A 132 -1.75 -14.89 11.49
C GLU A 132 -1.00 -14.05 10.45
N LYS A 133 -0.77 -14.63 9.26
CA LYS A 133 0.01 -13.98 8.21
C LYS A 133 -0.65 -12.69 7.72
N ALA A 134 -1.98 -12.68 7.59
CA ALA A 134 -2.74 -11.50 7.17
C ALA A 134 -2.57 -10.33 8.14
N VAL A 135 -2.56 -10.61 9.45
CA VAL A 135 -2.35 -9.59 10.49
C VAL A 135 -0.94 -9.04 10.44
N ALA A 136 0.06 -9.93 10.44
CA ALA A 136 1.46 -9.54 10.38
C ALA A 136 1.82 -8.74 9.12
N ALA A 137 1.17 -9.05 7.98
CA ALA A 137 1.32 -8.31 6.75
C ALA A 137 0.72 -6.89 6.86
N GLY A 138 -0.44 -6.75 7.48
CA GLY A 138 -1.04 -5.43 7.70
C GLY A 138 -0.24 -4.53 8.64
N GLU A 139 0.29 -5.09 9.73
CA GLU A 139 1.24 -4.40 10.60
C GLU A 139 2.45 -3.91 9.81
N ARG A 140 3.01 -4.79 8.97
CA ARG A 140 4.19 -4.46 8.15
C ARG A 140 3.90 -3.34 7.15
N VAL A 141 2.74 -3.36 6.49
CA VAL A 141 2.36 -2.28 5.58
C VAL A 141 2.24 -0.95 6.31
N ALA A 142 1.65 -0.92 7.52
CA ALA A 142 1.53 0.29 8.31
C ALA A 142 2.90 0.87 8.74
N GLU A 143 3.89 0.03 9.01
CA GLU A 143 5.28 0.45 9.27
C GLU A 143 5.94 1.09 8.04
N ILE A 144 5.67 0.54 6.86
CA ILE A 144 6.29 0.98 5.61
C ILE A 144 5.64 2.27 5.12
N ASN A 145 4.32 2.28 5.02
CA ASN A 145 3.56 3.34 4.40
C ASN A 145 2.21 3.54 5.09
N PRO A 146 2.12 4.44 6.07
CA PRO A 146 0.90 4.68 6.84
C PRO A 146 -0.22 5.36 6.02
N ALA A 147 0.02 5.78 4.78
CA ALA A 147 -1.03 6.23 3.87
C ALA A 147 -1.79 5.06 3.22
N VAL A 148 -1.23 3.84 3.22
CA VAL A 148 -1.88 2.67 2.65
C VAL A 148 -2.95 2.15 3.61
N THR A 149 -4.17 2.03 3.10
CA THR A 149 -5.26 1.38 3.83
C THR A 149 -5.15 -0.13 3.67
N VAL A 150 -5.22 -0.88 4.77
CA VAL A 150 -5.14 -2.35 4.72
C VAL A 150 -6.41 -2.98 5.24
N ARG A 151 -6.97 -3.91 4.46
CA ARG A 151 -7.98 -4.88 4.90
C ARG A 151 -7.28 -6.23 5.09
N GLN A 152 -7.23 -6.71 6.33
CA GLN A 152 -6.66 -8.00 6.67
C GLN A 152 -7.78 -9.05 6.67
N VAL A 153 -7.57 -10.17 5.99
CA VAL A 153 -8.52 -11.28 5.94
C VAL A 153 -7.78 -12.55 6.34
N ALA A 154 -7.88 -12.91 7.63
CA ALA A 154 -7.26 -14.10 8.22
C ALA A 154 -8.11 -15.37 7.94
N GLU A 155 -8.51 -15.56 6.69
CA GLU A 155 -9.33 -16.67 6.24
C GLU A 155 -8.79 -17.17 4.89
N PHE A 156 -9.01 -18.45 4.59
CA PHE A 156 -8.74 -18.97 3.25
C PHE A 156 -9.69 -18.34 2.22
N PHE A 157 -9.17 -18.11 1.03
CA PHE A 157 -9.96 -17.65 -0.10
C PHE A 157 -10.80 -18.81 -0.64
N THR A 158 -12.11 -18.62 -0.76
CA THR A 158 -13.07 -19.66 -1.14
C THR A 158 -14.10 -19.12 -2.12
N ALA A 159 -14.84 -20.01 -2.80
CA ALA A 159 -15.99 -19.62 -3.62
C ALA A 159 -17.07 -18.86 -2.83
N GLY A 160 -17.19 -19.12 -1.53
CA GLY A 160 -18.22 -18.50 -0.67
C GLY A 160 -17.89 -17.09 -0.21
N ASN A 161 -16.61 -16.77 0.03
CA ASN A 161 -16.18 -15.45 0.50
C ASN A 161 -15.49 -14.60 -0.58
N GLY A 162 -14.98 -15.21 -1.65
CA GLY A 162 -14.18 -14.55 -2.68
C GLY A 162 -14.85 -13.35 -3.36
N PRO A 163 -16.12 -13.45 -3.83
CA PRO A 163 -16.82 -12.31 -4.42
C PRO A 163 -16.93 -11.09 -3.48
N ALA A 164 -17.14 -11.34 -2.18
CA ALA A 164 -17.23 -10.28 -1.18
C ALA A 164 -15.84 -9.71 -0.81
N ILE A 165 -14.80 -10.54 -0.82
CA ILE A 165 -13.41 -10.10 -0.63
C ILE A 165 -12.98 -9.20 -1.78
N LEU A 166 -13.34 -9.55 -3.02
CA LEU A 166 -12.92 -8.86 -4.24
C LEU A 166 -13.81 -7.67 -4.64
N THR A 167 -14.84 -7.35 -3.85
CA THR A 167 -15.68 -6.17 -4.12
C THR A 167 -14.84 -4.89 -4.07
N GLY A 168 -14.84 -4.15 -5.19
CA GLY A 168 -14.09 -2.88 -5.34
C GLY A 168 -12.59 -3.05 -5.62
N VAL A 169 -12.09 -4.29 -5.68
CA VAL A 169 -10.69 -4.58 -6.02
C VAL A 169 -10.47 -4.32 -7.52
N HIS A 170 -9.42 -3.57 -7.86
CA HIS A 170 -9.04 -3.30 -9.25
C HIS A 170 -8.13 -4.39 -9.84
N LEU A 171 -7.37 -5.09 -8.99
CA LEU A 171 -6.46 -6.16 -9.39
C LEU A 171 -6.33 -7.20 -8.26
N ALA A 172 -6.47 -8.48 -8.60
CA ALA A 172 -6.13 -9.58 -7.71
C ALA A 172 -4.77 -10.17 -8.10
N ALA A 173 -3.84 -10.23 -7.15
CA ALA A 173 -2.54 -10.86 -7.31
C ALA A 173 -2.62 -12.29 -6.78
N ASP A 174 -2.56 -13.26 -7.70
CA ASP A 174 -2.45 -14.67 -7.37
C ASP A 174 -1.06 -14.98 -6.78
N CYS A 175 -1.04 -15.32 -5.48
CA CYS A 175 0.14 -15.77 -4.76
C CYS A 175 -0.10 -17.11 -4.06
N LEU A 176 -1.07 -17.89 -4.55
CA LEU A 176 -1.46 -19.20 -4.02
C LEU A 176 -0.47 -20.29 -4.43
N ASP A 177 -0.35 -21.35 -3.64
CA ASP A 177 0.60 -22.45 -3.87
C ASP A 177 -0.04 -23.73 -4.40
N THR A 178 -1.38 -23.84 -4.38
CA THR A 178 -2.11 -24.97 -4.97
C THR A 178 -2.70 -24.62 -6.33
N ILE A 179 -2.75 -25.58 -7.25
CA ILE A 179 -3.35 -25.37 -8.58
C ILE A 179 -4.86 -25.12 -8.48
N GLY A 180 -5.55 -25.78 -7.55
CA GLY A 180 -7.01 -25.67 -7.40
C GLY A 180 -7.46 -24.27 -6.99
N ASP A 181 -6.78 -23.67 -6.01
CA ASP A 181 -7.15 -22.34 -5.52
C ASP A 181 -6.88 -21.24 -6.56
N ARG A 182 -5.90 -21.46 -7.46
CA ARG A 182 -5.60 -20.54 -8.57
C ARG A 182 -6.73 -20.50 -9.58
N PHE A 183 -7.25 -21.65 -9.99
CA PHE A 183 -8.41 -21.72 -10.88
C PHE A 183 -9.65 -21.11 -10.23
N LEU A 184 -9.83 -21.29 -8.92
CA LEU A 184 -10.91 -20.63 -8.18
C LEU A 184 -10.81 -19.10 -8.26
N LEU A 185 -9.61 -18.54 -8.07
CA LEU A 185 -9.41 -17.10 -8.17
C LEU A 185 -9.66 -16.60 -9.59
N GLU A 186 -9.15 -17.30 -10.60
CA GLU A 186 -9.40 -17.03 -12.02
C GLU A 186 -10.91 -17.00 -12.31
N ASP A 187 -11.65 -18.03 -11.92
CA ASP A 187 -13.10 -18.14 -12.14
C ASP A 187 -13.89 -16.99 -11.50
N ILE A 188 -13.46 -16.49 -10.34
CA ILE A 188 -14.15 -15.38 -9.66
C ILE A 188 -13.80 -14.03 -10.34
N CYS A 189 -12.59 -13.86 -10.85
CA CYS A 189 -12.16 -12.64 -11.53
C CYS A 189 -12.78 -12.46 -12.92
N GLY A 190 -13.08 -13.56 -13.62
CA GLY A 190 -13.61 -13.57 -15.00
C GLY A 190 -12.54 -13.31 -16.05
#